data_AF-A0A2K4WE72-F1
#
_entry.id   AF-A0A2K4WE72-F1
#
_cell.length_a   1.000
_cell.length_b   1.000
_cell.length_c   1.000
_cell.angle_alpha   90.00
_cell.angle_beta   90.00
_cell.angle_gamma   90.00
#
_symmetry.space_group_name_H-M   'P 1'
#
loop_
_entity.id
_entity.type
_entity.pdbx_description
1 polymer ?
#
loop_
_entity_poly.entity_id
_entity_poly.type
_entity_poly.pdbx_seq_one_letter_code
_entity_poly.pdbx_strand_id
1 'polypeptide(L)'
;MALLSTFASKLSKGKAVVLCLLALLVFWYVTLPRVVVNYPKDGKEELRYIWNTQHRIDKGGMLPGEGTADIGHIFPDKDFFMMFDWWSGKKLRRCIDITPKWGTTTEINLDETGRIDTAKTSPDVIVRLKPCKGELDPFRP
;
A
#
# COMPACT_ATOMS: atom_id res chain seq x y z
N MET A 1 -36.48 -15.12 4.77
CA MET A 1 -36.46 -14.30 6.01
C MET A 1 -36.51 -15.11 7.30
N ALA A 2 -36.94 -16.39 7.32
CA ALA A 2 -37.03 -17.17 8.56
C ALA A 2 -35.71 -17.80 9.07
N LEU A 3 -34.67 -17.94 8.23
CA LEU A 3 -33.40 -18.57 8.61
C LEU A 3 -32.44 -17.66 9.42
N LEU A 4 -32.67 -16.34 9.40
CA LEU A 4 -31.87 -15.38 10.18
C LEU A 4 -32.35 -15.25 11.63
N SER A 5 -33.60 -15.62 11.93
CA SER A 5 -34.18 -15.43 13.26
C SER A 5 -33.74 -16.49 14.28
N THR A 6 -33.32 -17.67 13.81
CA THR A 6 -32.98 -18.79 14.71
C THR A 6 -31.56 -18.72 15.26
N PHE A 7 -30.63 -18.05 14.56
CA PHE A 7 -29.26 -17.85 15.05
C PHE A 7 -29.13 -16.72 16.07
N ALA A 8 -29.99 -15.70 15.97
CA ALA A 8 -29.97 -14.55 16.89
C ALA A 8 -30.50 -14.89 18.29
N SER A 9 -31.31 -15.96 18.45
CA SER A 9 -32.08 -16.23 19.68
C SER A 9 -31.30 -16.92 20.81
N LYS A 10 -30.06 -17.40 20.57
CA LYS A 10 -29.19 -18.03 21.59
C LYS A 10 -27.91 -17.25 21.89
N LEU A 11 -27.77 -16.05 21.33
CA LEU A 11 -26.57 -15.25 21.54
C LEU A 11 -26.75 -14.39 22.79
N SER A 12 -26.11 -14.79 23.90
CA SER A 12 -26.03 -13.97 25.11
C SER A 12 -25.55 -12.56 24.73
N LYS A 13 -26.09 -11.53 25.39
CA LYS A 13 -25.71 -10.12 25.19
C LYS A 13 -24.19 -9.94 25.16
N GLY A 14 -23.46 -10.64 26.03
CA GLY A 14 -21.99 -10.62 26.05
C GLY A 14 -21.34 -11.14 24.77
N LYS A 15 -21.84 -12.26 24.21
CA LYS A 15 -21.34 -12.81 22.94
C LYS A 15 -21.68 -11.91 21.75
N ALA A 16 -22.85 -11.27 21.77
CA ALA A 16 -23.24 -10.30 20.74
C ALA A 16 -22.33 -9.06 20.77
N VAL A 17 -22.04 -8.52 21.97
CA VAL A 17 -21.12 -7.39 22.13
C VAL A 17 -19.71 -7.74 21.62
N VAL A 18 -19.18 -8.91 22.00
CA VAL A 18 -17.86 -9.35 21.52
C VAL A 18 -17.84 -9.49 20.00
N LEU A 19 -18.87 -10.09 19.40
CA LEU A 19 -18.96 -10.22 17.94
C LEU A 19 -19.05 -8.85 17.24
N CYS A 20 -19.79 -7.90 17.79
CA CYS A 20 -19.84 -6.53 17.25
C CYS A 20 -18.47 -5.84 17.32
N LEU A 21 -17.73 -5.98 18.42
CA LEU A 21 -16.39 -5.41 18.55
C LEU A 21 -15.41 -6.04 17.56
N LEU A 22 -15.44 -7.37 17.40
CA LEU A 22 -14.62 -8.08 16.41
C LEU A 22 -14.98 -7.64 14.99
N ALA A 23 -16.26 -7.49 14.68
CA ALA A 23 -16.71 -7.01 13.37
C ALA A 23 -16.20 -5.60 13.06
N LEU A 24 -16.23 -4.69 14.04
CA LEU A 24 -15.67 -3.35 13.90
C LEU A 24 -14.16 -3.38 13.64
N LEU A 25 -13.40 -4.21 14.38
CA LEU A 25 -11.96 -4.36 14.18
C LEU A 25 -11.63 -4.90 12.78
N VAL A 26 -12.34 -5.94 12.35
CA VAL A 26 -12.18 -6.52 11.00
C VAL A 26 -12.54 -5.49 9.94
N PHE A 27 -13.62 -4.73 10.12
CA PHE A 27 -14.00 -3.65 9.22
C PHE A 27 -12.88 -2.62 9.08
N TRP A 28 -12.32 -2.10 10.18
CA TRP A 28 -11.21 -1.15 10.10
C TRP A 28 -9.97 -1.76 9.42
N TYR A 29 -9.65 -3.02 9.67
CA TYR A 29 -8.52 -3.69 9.04
C TYR A 29 -8.66 -3.82 7.51
N VAL A 30 -9.86 -4.17 7.03
CA VAL A 30 -10.12 -4.40 5.60
C VAL A 30 -10.27 -3.09 4.83
N THR A 31 -10.74 -2.03 5.48
CA THR A 31 -11.04 -0.76 4.81
C THR A 31 -9.82 0.13 4.58
N LEU A 32 -8.71 -0.10 5.28
CA LEU A 32 -7.50 0.71 5.12
C LEU A 32 -6.83 0.45 3.77
N PRO A 33 -6.68 1.47 2.89
CA PRO A 33 -5.98 1.31 1.61
C PRO A 33 -4.49 1.06 1.88
N ARG A 34 -4.03 -0.18 1.71
CA ARG A 34 -2.63 -0.54 1.97
C ARG A 34 -1.85 -0.53 0.66
N VAL A 35 -0.65 0.04 0.68
CA VAL A 35 0.30 -0.02 -0.44
C VAL A 35 1.57 -0.71 0.03
N VAL A 36 2.06 -1.64 -0.77
CA VAL A 36 3.30 -2.38 -0.50
C VAL A 36 4.20 -2.24 -1.72
N VAL A 37 5.46 -1.89 -1.48
CA VAL A 37 6.53 -1.93 -2.48
C VAL A 37 7.46 -3.07 -2.13
N ASN A 38 7.60 -4.04 -3.02
CA ASN A 38 8.46 -5.21 -2.83
C ASN A 38 9.72 -5.08 -3.69
N TYR A 39 10.88 -5.42 -3.11
CA TYR A 39 12.14 -5.51 -3.81
C TYR A 39 12.60 -6.97 -3.91
N PRO A 40 12.90 -7.50 -5.11
CA PRO A 40 13.21 -8.91 -5.28
C PRO A 40 14.52 -9.30 -4.59
N LYS A 41 14.64 -10.58 -4.27
CA LYS A 41 15.87 -11.16 -3.69
C LYS A 41 17.09 -11.02 -4.59
N ASP A 42 16.85 -10.99 -5.90
CA ASP A 42 17.90 -10.80 -6.92
C ASP A 42 18.32 -9.32 -7.07
N GLY A 43 17.80 -8.45 -6.20
CA GLY A 43 18.20 -7.05 -6.11
C GLY A 43 19.71 -6.89 -5.94
N LYS A 44 20.27 -5.86 -6.59
CA LYS A 44 21.72 -5.63 -6.66
C LYS A 44 22.28 -4.82 -5.49
N GLU A 45 21.45 -4.06 -4.79
CA GLU A 45 21.89 -2.99 -3.87
C GLU A 45 20.81 -2.61 -2.86
N GLU A 46 21.19 -2.02 -1.72
CA GLU A 46 20.22 -1.47 -0.77
C GLU A 46 19.52 -0.25 -1.38
N LEU A 47 18.19 -0.23 -1.32
CA LEU A 47 17.37 0.92 -1.68
C LEU A 47 17.05 1.74 -0.44
N ARG A 48 17.35 3.04 -0.46
CA ARG A 48 16.80 3.99 0.49
C ARG A 48 15.45 4.47 -0.02
N TYR A 49 14.50 4.65 0.89
CA TYR A 49 13.18 5.11 0.53
C TYR A 49 12.65 6.19 1.47
N ILE A 50 11.68 6.96 0.97
CA ILE A 50 10.85 7.89 1.73
C ILE A 50 9.39 7.67 1.29
N TRP A 51 8.54 7.34 2.25
CA TRP A 51 7.10 7.51 2.14
C TRP A 51 6.71 8.92 2.53
N ASN A 52 5.83 9.54 1.76
CA ASN A 52 5.16 10.78 2.14
C ASN A 52 3.67 10.67 1.85
N THR A 53 2.91 10.33 2.89
CA THR A 53 1.46 10.18 2.81
C THR A 53 0.83 11.32 3.59
N GLN A 54 0.32 12.34 2.91
CA GLN A 54 -0.29 13.51 3.57
C GLN A 54 0.64 14.10 4.67
N HIS A 55 1.91 14.34 4.34
CA HIS A 55 2.93 14.86 5.26
C HIS A 55 3.36 13.90 6.38
N ARG A 56 2.82 12.68 6.45
CA ARG A 56 3.39 11.60 7.25
C ARG A 56 4.61 11.05 6.51
N ILE A 57 5.79 11.33 7.06
CA ILE A 57 7.07 10.94 6.47
C ILE A 57 7.60 9.71 7.19
N ASP A 58 7.76 8.61 6.45
CA ASP A 58 8.50 7.43 6.90
C ASP A 58 9.74 7.23 6.01
N LYS A 59 10.87 6.88 6.60
CA LYS A 59 12.14 6.73 5.89
C LYS A 59 12.82 5.44 6.30
N GLY A 60 13.40 4.75 5.34
CA GLY A 60 14.09 3.50 5.63
C GLY A 60 15.06 3.06 4.55
N GLY A 61 15.63 1.89 4.79
CA GLY A 61 16.34 1.10 3.79
C GLY A 61 15.54 -0.17 3.51
N MET A 62 15.70 -0.71 2.31
CA MET A 62 15.11 -1.95 1.84
C MET A 62 16.21 -2.74 1.14
N LEU A 63 16.64 -3.85 1.74
CA LEU A 63 17.60 -4.79 1.17
C LEU A 63 16.93 -5.68 0.11
N PRO A 64 17.70 -6.32 -0.77
CA PRO A 64 17.17 -7.32 -1.70
C PRO A 64 16.32 -8.39 -0.98
N GLY A 65 15.09 -8.58 -1.44
CA GLY A 65 14.13 -9.51 -0.85
C GLY A 65 13.22 -8.92 0.22
N GLU A 66 13.44 -7.68 0.62
CA GLU A 66 12.58 -6.96 1.56
C GLU A 66 11.46 -6.17 0.84
N GLY A 67 10.55 -5.64 1.64
CA GLY A 67 9.46 -4.79 1.18
C GLY A 67 9.15 -3.74 2.23
N THR A 68 8.55 -2.64 1.78
CA THR A 68 8.04 -1.59 2.65
C THR A 68 6.58 -1.31 2.35
N ALA A 69 5.85 -0.80 3.32
CA ALA A 69 4.42 -0.58 3.19
C ALA A 69 3.99 0.69 3.93
N ASP A 70 3.01 1.38 3.36
CA ASP A 70 2.32 2.48 4.03
C ASP A 70 0.80 2.38 3.78
N ILE A 71 0.02 3.14 4.57
CA ILE A 71 -1.44 3.06 4.61
C ILE A 71 -2.05 4.41 4.26
N GLY A 72 -2.95 4.42 3.28
CA GLY A 72 -3.70 5.61 2.86
C GLY A 72 -4.86 5.96 3.80
N HIS A 73 -5.53 7.06 3.50
CA HIS A 73 -6.73 7.45 4.24
C HIS A 73 -7.97 6.73 3.67
N ILE A 74 -8.87 6.28 4.55
CA ILE A 74 -10.15 5.66 4.14
C ILE A 74 -11.04 6.68 3.43
N PHE A 75 -11.05 7.90 3.95
CA PHE A 75 -11.75 9.05 3.38
C PHE A 75 -10.72 10.12 3.04
N PRO A 76 -10.03 10.01 1.88
CA PRO A 76 -9.03 10.99 1.48
C PRO A 76 -9.72 12.31 1.11
N ASP A 77 -9.17 13.42 1.57
CA ASP A 77 -9.55 14.75 1.09
C ASP A 77 -9.16 14.92 -0.39
N LYS A 78 -9.72 15.95 -1.04
CA LYS A 78 -9.42 16.27 -2.46
C LYS A 78 -7.93 16.50 -2.75
N ASP A 79 -7.18 16.91 -1.73
CA ASP A 79 -5.75 17.23 -1.82
C ASP A 79 -4.87 16.07 -1.29
N PHE A 80 -5.45 14.88 -1.10
CA PHE A 80 -4.72 13.69 -0.68
C PHE A 80 -3.67 13.27 -1.70
N PHE A 81 -2.47 13.00 -1.20
CA PHE A 81 -1.37 12.42 -1.96
C PHE A 81 -0.68 11.34 -1.12
N MET A 82 -0.16 10.33 -1.82
CA MET A 82 0.71 9.31 -1.28
C MET A 82 1.88 9.13 -2.22
N MET A 83 3.06 9.55 -1.81
CA MET A 83 4.27 9.51 -2.62
C MET A 83 5.25 8.49 -2.05
N PHE A 84 5.89 7.77 -2.96
CA PHE A 84 7.01 6.88 -2.65
C PHE A 84 8.22 7.30 -3.44
N ASP A 85 9.25 7.74 -2.74
CA ASP A 85 10.55 8.06 -3.30
C ASP A 85 11.55 6.97 -2.96
N TRP A 86 12.40 6.57 -3.89
CA TRP A 86 13.47 5.62 -3.62
C TRP A 86 14.68 5.80 -4.53
N TRP A 87 15.83 5.35 -4.04
CA TRP A 87 17.10 5.42 -4.76
C TRP A 87 18.10 4.42 -4.18
N SER A 88 19.14 4.09 -4.93
CA SER A 88 20.34 3.43 -4.40
C SER A 88 21.53 4.36 -4.45
N GLY A 89 22.21 4.54 -3.32
CA GLY A 89 23.49 5.24 -3.25
C GLY A 89 23.50 6.58 -4.00
N LYS A 90 24.32 6.67 -5.08
CA LYS A 90 24.45 7.85 -5.94
C LYS A 90 23.57 7.82 -7.20
N LYS A 91 22.69 6.83 -7.35
CA LYS A 91 21.78 6.71 -8.50
C LYS A 91 20.67 7.75 -8.43
N LEU A 92 20.05 7.97 -9.59
CA LEU A 92 18.92 8.88 -9.73
C LEU A 92 17.79 8.48 -8.77
N ARG A 93 17.28 9.47 -8.03
CA ARG A 93 16.07 9.32 -7.22
C ARG A 93 14.86 9.14 -8.13
N ARG A 94 14.05 8.13 -7.82
CA ARG A 94 12.77 7.86 -8.47
C ARG A 94 11.65 8.22 -7.51
N CYS A 95 10.51 8.63 -8.07
CA CYS A 95 9.34 9.00 -7.30
C CYS A 95 8.07 8.57 -8.03
N ILE A 96 7.14 7.97 -7.30
CA ILE A 96 5.78 7.70 -7.75
C ILE A 96 4.75 8.34 -6.83
N ASP A 97 3.75 8.96 -7.45
CA ASP A 97 2.49 9.32 -6.80
C ASP A 97 1.52 8.16 -6.99
N ILE A 98 0.99 7.66 -5.89
CA ILE A 98 0.18 6.45 -5.82
C ILE A 98 -1.22 6.86 -5.44
N THR A 99 -2.19 6.47 -6.28
CA THR A 99 -3.60 6.48 -5.87
C THR A 99 -3.91 5.13 -5.21
N PRO A 100 -4.14 5.04 -3.88
CA PRO A 100 -4.37 3.76 -3.20
C PRO A 100 -5.78 3.23 -3.47
N LYS A 101 -5.94 1.90 -3.52
CA LYS A 101 -7.24 1.25 -3.75
C LYS A 101 -7.86 0.83 -2.44
N TRP A 102 -9.09 1.24 -2.20
CA TRP A 102 -9.83 0.85 -1.01
C TRP A 102 -10.23 -0.63 -1.05
N GLY A 103 -10.13 -1.32 0.08
CA GLY A 103 -10.52 -2.73 0.21
C GLY A 103 -9.53 -3.76 -0.36
N THR A 104 -8.39 -3.33 -0.90
CA THR A 104 -7.36 -4.22 -1.45
C THR A 104 -5.95 -3.68 -1.19
N THR A 105 -4.97 -4.58 -1.10
CA THR A 105 -3.55 -4.16 -1.07
C THR A 105 -3.08 -3.82 -2.47
N THR A 106 -2.47 -2.65 -2.65
CA THR A 106 -1.82 -2.23 -3.88
C THR A 106 -0.37 -2.73 -3.84
N GLU A 107 -0.07 -3.76 -4.64
CA GLU A 107 1.26 -4.37 -4.67
C GLU A 107 2.07 -3.83 -5.85
N ILE A 108 3.17 -3.16 -5.55
CA ILE A 108 4.12 -2.60 -6.52
C ILE A 108 5.39 -3.42 -6.42
N ASN A 109 5.77 -4.07 -7.51
CA ASN A 109 6.95 -4.92 -7.54
C ASN A 109 8.07 -4.19 -8.28
N LEU A 110 9.26 -4.15 -7.68
CA LEU A 110 10.46 -3.63 -8.32
C LEU A 110 11.22 -4.76 -9.05
N ASP A 111 12.05 -4.39 -10.02
CA ASP A 111 13.00 -5.29 -10.69
C ASP A 111 14.33 -5.34 -9.93
N GLU A 112 15.28 -6.16 -10.38
CA GLU A 112 16.59 -6.31 -9.75
C GLU A 112 17.42 -5.01 -9.70
N THR A 113 17.08 -4.03 -10.55
CA THR A 113 17.72 -2.72 -10.62
C THR A 113 16.97 -1.64 -9.83
N GLY A 114 15.86 -2.00 -9.17
CA GLY A 114 15.03 -1.06 -8.44
C GLY A 114 14.13 -0.19 -9.33
N ARG A 115 13.82 -0.61 -10.56
CA ARG A 115 12.75 0.02 -11.36
C ARG A 115 11.44 -0.69 -11.11
N ILE A 116 10.31 -0.10 -11.49
CA ILE A 116 9.02 -0.79 -11.40
C ILE A 116 8.99 -1.92 -12.42
N ASP A 117 8.84 -3.15 -11.93
CA ASP A 117 8.67 -4.34 -12.75
C ASP A 117 7.22 -4.38 -13.25
N THR A 118 7.01 -3.93 -14.48
CA THR A 118 5.69 -3.91 -15.12
C THR A 118 5.19 -5.30 -15.52
N ALA A 119 6.05 -6.32 -15.53
CA ALA A 119 5.65 -7.70 -15.74
C ALA A 119 5.12 -8.36 -14.46
N LYS A 120 5.60 -7.93 -13.28
CA LYS A 120 5.12 -8.41 -11.96
C LYS A 120 4.13 -7.49 -11.27
N THR A 121 4.03 -6.23 -11.67
CA THR A 121 3.04 -5.30 -11.13
C THR A 121 1.77 -5.39 -11.95
N SER A 122 0.63 -5.62 -11.30
CA SER A 122 -0.64 -5.78 -12.01
C SER A 122 -1.00 -4.54 -12.85
N PRO A 123 -1.55 -4.69 -14.06
CA PRO A 123 -1.99 -3.55 -14.88
C PRO A 123 -2.95 -2.60 -14.17
N ASP A 124 -3.84 -3.11 -13.29
CA ASP A 124 -4.77 -2.27 -12.52
C ASP A 124 -4.07 -1.43 -11.43
N VAL A 125 -2.88 -1.86 -10.98
CA VAL A 125 -2.00 -1.08 -10.12
C VAL A 125 -1.24 -0.04 -10.94
N ILE A 126 -0.67 -0.43 -12.09
CA ILE A 126 0.13 0.48 -12.94
C ILE A 126 -0.64 1.75 -13.32
N VAL A 127 -1.92 1.63 -13.69
CA VAL A 127 -2.75 2.80 -14.06
C VAL A 127 -3.02 3.77 -12.91
N ARG A 128 -2.72 3.37 -11.66
CA ARG A 128 -2.85 4.17 -10.44
C ARG A 128 -1.53 4.82 -10.03
N LEU A 129 -0.44 4.52 -10.73
CA LEU A 129 0.87 5.11 -10.50
C LEU A 129 1.07 6.26 -11.47
N LYS A 130 1.52 7.41 -10.96
CA LYS A 130 1.84 8.59 -11.75
C LYS A 130 3.25 9.07 -11.41
N PRO A 131 3.96 9.71 -12.36
CA PRO A 131 5.16 10.44 -12.03
C PRO A 131 4.84 11.53 -11.01
N CYS A 132 5.74 11.73 -10.05
CA CYS A 132 5.66 12.87 -9.16
C CYS A 132 5.83 14.19 -9.93
N LYS A 133 5.17 15.26 -9.46
CA LYS A 133 5.19 16.55 -10.14
C LYS A 133 6.62 17.14 -10.16
N GLY A 134 7.15 17.36 -11.36
CA GLY A 134 8.50 17.92 -11.56
C GLY A 134 9.61 16.86 -11.62
N GLU A 135 9.26 15.59 -11.43
CA GLU A 135 10.20 14.48 -11.44
C GLU A 135 10.23 13.75 -12.79
N LEU A 136 11.32 13.02 -13.02
CA LEU A 136 11.46 12.18 -14.20
C LEU A 136 10.47 11.00 -14.16
N ASP A 137 10.08 10.53 -15.35
CA ASP A 137 9.19 9.38 -15.50
C ASP A 137 9.74 8.16 -14.70
N PRO A 138 9.00 7.64 -13.71
CA PRO A 138 9.44 6.52 -12.87
C PRO A 138 9.66 5.24 -13.67
N PHE A 139 9.02 5.11 -14.83
CA PHE A 139 9.15 3.97 -15.75
C PHE A 139 10.30 4.12 -16.75
N ARG A 140 11.02 5.25 -16.72
CA ARG A 140 12.15 5.48 -17.63
C ARG A 140 13.27 4.45 -17.40
N PRO A 141 13.89 3.93 -18.47
CA PRO A 141 15.11 3.13 -18.39
C PRO A 141 16.20 3.86 -17.58
#